data_AF-A0A0U0LBA3-F1
#
_entry.id   AF-A0A0U0LBA3-F1
#
_cell.length_a   1.000
_cell.length_b   1.000
_cell.length_c   1.000
_cell.angle_alpha   90.00
_cell.angle_beta   90.00
_cell.angle_gamma   90.00
#
_symmetry.space_group_name_H-M   'P 1'
#
loop_
_entity.id
_entity.type
_entity.pdbx_description
1 polymer ?
#
loop_
_entity_poly.entity_id
_entity_poly.type
_entity_poly.pdbx_seq_one_letter_code
_entity_poly.pdbx_strand_id
1 'polypeptide(L)' 'MSKENKMRGYRNMLGLTQEKLGKKLGISKQSYYNKESGKTQFSDKEKLKIKNLLIPLFPDITIEDIFF' A
#
# COMPACT_ATOMS: atom_id res chain seq x y z
N MET A 1 -6.38 0.56 -16.02
CA MET A 1 -5.28 0.94 -15.11
C MET A 1 -4.60 -0.33 -14.63
N SER A 2 -3.28 -0.50 -14.82
CA SER A 2 -2.57 -1.65 -14.25
C SER A 2 -2.58 -1.59 -12.71
N LYS A 3 -2.57 -2.75 -12.06
CA LYS A 3 -2.61 -2.95 -10.60
C LYS A 3 -1.58 -2.10 -9.83
N GLU A 4 -0.40 -1.88 -10.42
CA GLU A 4 0.67 -1.03 -9.90
C GLU A 4 0.25 0.44 -9.68
N ASN A 5 -0.71 0.93 -10.48
CA ASN A 5 -1.19 2.31 -10.36
C ASN A 5 -2.12 2.50 -9.16
N LYS A 6 -2.82 1.45 -8.70
CA LYS A 6 -3.79 1.55 -7.60
C LYS A 6 -3.11 1.80 -6.25
N MET A 7 -2.09 1.00 -5.94
CA MET A 7 -1.30 1.17 -4.71
C MET A 7 -0.60 2.53 -4.65
N ARG A 8 -0.05 2.98 -5.78
CA ARG A 8 0.52 4.33 -5.91
C ARG A 8 -0.52 5.43 -5.67
N GLY A 9 -1.73 5.26 -6.18
CA GLY A 9 -2.85 6.17 -5.96
C GLY A 9 -3.18 6.33 -4.47
N TYR A 10 -3.37 5.21 -3.77
CA TYR A 10 -3.63 5.22 -2.33
C TYR A 10 -2.49 5.88 -1.54
N ARG A 11 -1.24 5.55 -1.85
CA ARG A 11 -0.08 6.18 -1.20
C ARG A 11 -0.06 7.70 -1.40
N ASN A 12 -0.33 8.15 -2.63
CA ASN A 12 -0.37 9.58 -2.95
C ASN A 12 -1.53 10.30 -2.24
N MET A 13 -2.70 9.67 -2.16
CA MET A 13 -3.85 10.21 -1.44
C MET A 13 -3.59 10.37 0.07
N LEU A 14 -2.79 9.48 0.65
CA LEU A 14 -2.31 9.61 2.03
C LEU A 14 -1.19 10.67 2.21
N GLY A 15 -0.74 11.32 1.13
CA GLY A 15 0.36 12.29 1.16
C GLY A 15 1.73 11.68 1.50
N LEU A 16 1.91 10.38 1.22
CA LEU A 16 3.10 9.64 1.62
C LEU A 16 4.07 9.43 0.46
N THR A 17 5.37 9.55 0.75
CA THR A 17 6.43 9.04 -0.13
C THR A 17 6.58 7.53 0.05
N GLN A 18 7.25 6.86 -0.91
CA GLN A 18 7.58 5.43 -0.78
C GLN A 18 8.37 5.12 0.49
N GLU A 19 9.26 6.04 0.89
CA GLU A 19 10.04 5.90 2.12
C GLU A 19 9.16 6.01 3.38
N LYS A 20 8.27 7.01 3.44
CA LYS A 20 7.37 7.20 4.59
C LYS A 20 6.43 6.01 4.76
N LEU A 21 5.87 5.49 3.65
CA LEU A 21 4.99 4.33 3.73
C LEU A 21 5.78 3.06 4.07
N GLY A 22 6.97 2.86 3.50
CA GLY A 22 7.88 1.78 3.91
C GLY A 22 8.14 1.78 5.43
N LYS A 23 8.47 2.95 5.99
CA LYS A 23 8.64 3.13 7.45
C LYS A 23 7.38 2.75 8.24
N LYS A 24 6.18 3.16 7.81
CA LYS A 24 4.92 2.77 8.46
C LYS A 24 4.65 1.26 8.40
N LEU A 25 5.07 0.60 7.32
CA LEU A 25 4.95 -0.86 7.19
C LEU A 25 6.04 -1.62 7.96
N GLY A 26 7.14 -0.95 8.30
CA GLY A 26 8.31 -1.56 8.96
C GLY A 26 9.28 -2.20 7.96
N ILE A 27 9.34 -1.69 6.72
CA ILE A 27 10.20 -2.21 5.65
C ILE A 27 11.03 -1.09 5.02
N SER A 28 12.11 -1.46 4.33
CA SER A 28 12.93 -0.49 3.61
C SER A 28 12.17 0.16 2.45
N LYS A 29 12.62 1.37 2.04
CA LYS A 29 12.12 2.05 0.83
C LYS A 29 12.18 1.11 -0.38
N GLN A 30 13.28 0.36 -0.54
CA GLN A 30 13.47 -0.54 -1.67
C GLN A 30 12.48 -1.70 -1.66
N SER A 31 12.23 -2.29 -0.48
CA SER A 31 11.23 -3.34 -0.31
C SER A 31 9.84 -2.83 -0.69
N TYR A 32 9.46 -1.65 -0.19
CA TYR A 32 8.18 -1.02 -0.56
C TYR A 32 8.09 -0.71 -2.06
N TYR A 33 9.14 -0.14 -2.65
CA TYR A 33 9.22 0.15 -4.09
C TYR A 33 8.99 -1.11 -4.93
N ASN A 34 9.69 -2.22 -4.62
CA ASN A 34 9.52 -3.47 -5.34
C ASN A 34 8.08 -4.00 -5.24
N LYS A 35 7.44 -3.85 -4.09
CA LYS A 35 6.04 -4.26 -3.88
C LYS A 35 5.05 -3.37 -4.62
N GLU A 36 5.21 -2.05 -4.55
CA GLU A 36 4.35 -1.09 -5.26
C GLU A 36 4.47 -1.24 -6.78
N SER A 37 5.67 -1.54 -7.28
CA SER A 37 5.93 -1.83 -8.70
C SER A 37 5.61 -3.28 -9.10
N GLY A 38 4.92 -4.05 -8.27
CA GLY A 38 4.46 -5.41 -8.61
C GLY A 38 5.56 -6.47 -8.72
N LYS A 39 6.82 -6.13 -8.45
CA LYS A 39 7.96 -7.07 -8.52
C LYS A 39 7.91 -8.12 -7.42
N THR A 40 7.34 -7.76 -6.27
CA THR A 40 7.13 -8.67 -5.13
C THR A 40 5.75 -8.43 -4.51
N GLN A 41 5.22 -9.43 -3.82
CA GLN A 41 3.90 -9.32 -3.18
C GLN A 41 3.99 -8.68 -1.79
N PHE A 42 2.92 -8.00 -1.37
CA PHE A 42 2.71 -7.64 0.03
C PHE A 42 2.34 -8.89 0.84
N SER A 43 2.96 -9.05 2.00
CA SER A 43 2.58 -10.02 3.02
C SER A 43 1.25 -9.62 3.65
N ASP A 44 0.58 -10.56 4.30
CA ASP A 44 -0.74 -10.29 4.90
C ASP A 44 -0.65 -9.25 6.04
N LYS A 45 0.46 -9.23 6.79
CA LYS A 45 0.73 -8.18 7.78
C LYS A 45 0.84 -6.80 7.15
N GLU A 46 1.49 -6.69 5.99
CA GLU A 46 1.59 -5.41 5.27
C GLU A 46 0.24 -5.01 4.68
N LYS A 47 -0.52 -5.96 4.12
CA LYS A 47 -1.87 -5.71 3.58
C LYS A 47 -2.82 -5.17 4.66
N LEU A 48 -2.83 -5.77 5.85
CA LEU A 48 -3.62 -5.31 6.98
C LEU A 48 -3.23 -3.89 7.43
N LYS A 49 -1.93 -3.59 7.52
CA LYS A 49 -1.47 -2.23 7.84
C LYS A 49 -1.91 -1.21 6.80
N ILE A 50 -1.82 -1.55 5.52
CA ILE A 50 -2.28 -0.68 4.42
C ILE A 50 -3.78 -0.43 4.53
N LYS A 51 -4.58 -1.47 4.75
CA LYS A 51 -6.03 -1.33 4.98
C LYS A 51 -6.31 -0.37 6.13
N ASN A 52 -5.65 -0.54 7.27
CA ASN A 52 -5.86 0.31 8.45
C ASN A 52 -5.51 1.78 8.19
N LEU A 53 -4.57 2.07 7.31
CA LEU A 53 -4.27 3.45 6.91
C LEU A 53 -5.38 4.06 6.03
N LEU A 54 -6.15 3.23 5.32
CA LEU A 54 -7.19 3.67 4.39
C LEU A 54 -8.58 3.74 5.04
N ILE A 55 -8.84 3.00 6.12
CA ILE A 55 -10.13 3.00 6.84
C ILE A 55 -10.66 4.42 7.15
N PRO A 56 -9.84 5.40 7.60
CA PRO A 56 -10.35 6.75 7.87
C PRO A 56 -10.87 7.50 6.63
N LEU A 57 -10.47 7.08 5.43
CA LEU A 57 -10.88 7.67 4.15
C LEU A 57 -11.96 6.82 3.46
N PHE A 58 -11.90 5.50 3.66
CA PHE A 58 -12.81 4.51 3.09
C PHE A 58 -13.17 3.47 4.15
N PRO A 59 -14.22 3.70 4.96
CA PRO A 59 -14.57 2.81 6.07
C PRO A 59 -14.87 1.37 5.66
N ASP A 60 -15.44 1.18 4.47
CA ASP A 60 -15.90 -0.13 3.98
C ASP A 60 -14.90 -0.84 3.05
N ILE A 61 -13.68 -0.29 2.89
CA ILE A 61 -12.70 -0.85 1.95
C ILE A 61 -12.19 -2.23 2.39
N THR A 62 -12.13 -3.16 1.44
CA THR A 62 -11.65 -4.54 1.67
C THR A 62 -10.22 -4.76 1.17
N ILE A 63 -9.63 -5.91 1.52
CA ILE A 63 -8.31 -6.30 1.01
C ILE A 63 -8.40 -6.63 -0.48
N GLU A 64 -9.51 -7.22 -0.89
CA GLU A 64 -9.89 -7.50 -2.26
C GLU A 64 -9.91 -6.20 -3.07
N ASP A 65 -10.57 -5.16 -2.55
CA ASP A 65 -10.57 -3.85 -3.20
C ASP A 65 -9.16 -3.29 -3.35
N ILE A 66 -8.28 -3.44 -2.37
CA ILE A 66 -6.95 -2.81 -2.44
C ILE A 66 -6.00 -3.60 -3.35
N PHE A 67 -6.04 -4.93 -3.29
CA PHE A 67 -4.99 -5.81 -3.79
C PHE A 67 -5.42 -6.82 -4.87
N PHE A 68 -6.69 -6.88 -5.26
CA PHE A 68 -7.17 -7.81 -6.29
C PHE A 68 -7.96 -7.07 -7.38
#